data_AF-A0A9W6S933-F1
#
_entry.id   AF-A0A9W6S933-F1
#
_cell.length_a   1.000
_cell.length_b   1.000
_cell.length_c   1.000
_cell.angle_alpha   90.00
_cell.angle_beta   90.00
_cell.angle_gamma   90.00
#
_symmetry.space_group_name_H-M   'P 1'
#
loop_
_entity.id
_entity.type
_entity.pdbx_description
1 polymer ?
#
loop_
_entity_poly.entity_id
_entity_poly.type
_entity_poly.pdbx_seq_one_letter_code
_entity_poly.pdbx_strand_id
1 'polypeptide(L)'
;MAAVSALLAAVTAVSDVTAADHATLVVQTWRMYGLFLCGGMFALLALRPRVHGAVWALVIANKAALTVTAAAYSAHGGIAEAAKTVGWDGTLTVALIAAFVMCRANSESRSELAR
;
A
#
# COMPACT_ATOMS: atom_id res chain seq x y z
N MET A 1 11.61 2.89 1.01
CA MET A 1 11.39 2.53 -0.41
C MET A 1 9.91 2.57 -0.81
N ALA A 2 9.00 1.92 -0.06
CA ALA A 2 7.56 1.91 -0.37
C ALA A 2 6.93 3.30 -0.65
N ALA A 3 7.27 4.32 0.14
CA ALA A 3 6.78 5.68 -0.08
C ALA A 3 7.25 6.28 -1.42
N VAL A 4 8.55 6.15 -1.73
CA VAL A 4 9.14 6.66 -2.97
C VAL A 4 8.56 5.93 -4.18
N SER A 5 8.46 4.61 -4.13
CA SER A 5 7.87 3.82 -5.23
C SER A 5 6.40 4.16 -5.47
N ALA A 6 5.62 4.36 -4.40
CA ALA A 6 4.20 4.72 -4.52
C ALA A 6 4.02 6.15 -5.08
N LEU A 7 4.88 7.09 -4.68
CA LEU A 7 4.86 8.46 -5.21
C LEU A 7 5.29 8.50 -6.68
N LEU A 8 6.34 7.77 -7.06
CA LEU A 8 6.74 7.65 -8.46
C LEU A 8 5.63 7.04 -9.31
N ALA A 9 4.98 5.98 -8.82
CA ALA A 9 3.83 5.37 -9.49
C ALA A 9 2.65 6.35 -9.62
N ALA A 10 2.40 7.19 -8.61
CA ALA A 10 1.36 8.22 -8.68
C ALA A 10 1.67 9.29 -9.74
N VAL A 11 2.94 9.68 -9.88
CA VAL A 11 3.39 10.62 -10.91
C VAL A 11 3.24 10.01 -12.30
N THR A 12 3.64 8.74 -12.50
CA THR A 12 3.48 8.07 -13.80
C THR A 12 2.00 7.84 -14.14
N ALA A 13 1.13 7.63 -13.14
CA ALA A 13 -0.30 7.47 -13.36
C ALA A 13 -0.99 8.74 -13.90
N VAL A 14 -0.36 9.93 -13.79
CA VAL A 14 -0.86 11.14 -14.46
C VAL A 14 -0.91 10.93 -15.97
N SER A 15 0.13 10.34 -16.55
CA SER A 15 0.17 10.03 -17.98
C SER A 15 -0.95 9.06 -18.37
N ASP A 16 -1.20 8.04 -17.55
CA ASP A 16 -2.29 7.07 -17.77
C ASP A 16 -3.67 7.75 -17.75
N VAL A 17 -3.90 8.72 -16.86
CA VAL A 17 -5.15 9.49 -16.83
C VAL A 17 -5.29 10.38 -18.06
N THR A 18 -4.23 11.07 -18.46
CA THR A 18 -4.28 11.96 -19.64
C THR A 18 -4.46 11.22 -20.96
N ALA A 19 -4.06 9.95 -21.02
CA ALA A 19 -4.22 9.08 -22.18
C ALA A 19 -5.46 8.18 -22.09
N ALA A 20 -6.23 8.22 -20.99
CA ALA A 20 -7.37 7.35 -20.78
C ALA A 20 -8.56 7.74 -21.65
N ASP A 21 -9.25 6.72 -22.20
CA ASP A 21 -10.54 6.93 -22.83
C ASP A 21 -11.63 7.25 -21.78
N HIS A 22 -12.71 7.92 -22.21
CA HIS A 22 -13.83 8.33 -21.35
C HIS A 22 -14.45 7.15 -20.59
N ALA A 23 -14.45 5.94 -21.17
CA ALA A 23 -14.95 4.74 -20.51
C ALA A 23 -14.12 4.32 -19.28
N THR A 24 -12.85 4.72 -19.20
CA THR A 24 -11.91 4.30 -18.14
C THR A 24 -11.35 5.45 -17.32
N LEU A 25 -11.65 6.70 -17.69
CA LEU A 25 -11.10 7.91 -17.10
C LEU A 25 -11.31 7.97 -15.58
N VAL A 26 -12.51 7.63 -15.11
CA VAL A 26 -12.82 7.58 -13.66
C VAL A 26 -11.98 6.53 -12.95
N VAL A 27 -11.82 5.34 -13.54
CA VAL A 27 -11.04 4.24 -12.96
C VAL A 27 -9.57 4.63 -12.85
N GLN A 28 -9.00 5.23 -13.89
CA GLN A 28 -7.59 5.66 -13.87
C GLN A 28 -7.36 6.82 -12.89
N THR A 29 -8.29 7.76 -12.81
CA THR A 29 -8.24 8.87 -11.85
C THR A 29 -8.28 8.35 -10.42
N TRP A 30 -9.19 7.41 -10.13
CA TRP A 30 -9.30 6.76 -8.83
C TRP A 30 -8.01 6.02 -8.46
N ARG A 31 -7.40 5.30 -9.40
CA ARG A 31 -6.09 4.62 -9.21
C ARG A 31 -4.97 5.61 -8.88
N MET A 32 -4.88 6.72 -9.61
CA MET A 32 -3.87 7.76 -9.36
C MET A 32 -3.99 8.31 -7.93
N TYR A 33 -5.19 8.67 -7.49
CA TYR A 33 -5.39 9.14 -6.12
C TYR A 33 -5.08 8.07 -5.08
N GLY A 34 -5.43 6.81 -5.33
CA GLY A 34 -5.06 5.68 -4.48
C GLY A 34 -3.55 5.54 -4.30
N LEU A 35 -2.77 5.71 -5.37
CA LEU A 35 -1.31 5.67 -5.33
C LEU A 35 -0.73 6.85 -4.53
N PHE A 36 -1.27 8.06 -4.74
CA PHE A 36 -0.84 9.25 -4.01
C PHE A 36 -1.12 9.12 -2.51
N LEU A 37 -2.31 8.65 -2.14
CA LEU A 37 -2.69 8.39 -0.75
C LEU A 37 -1.78 7.34 -0.11
N CYS A 38 -1.50 6.23 -0.81
CA CYS A 38 -0.56 5.21 -0.34
C CYS A 38 0.84 5.80 -0.11
N GLY A 39 1.34 6.59 -1.05
CA GLY A 39 2.63 7.30 -0.93
C GLY A 39 2.69 8.17 0.32
N GLY A 40 1.66 8.98 0.55
CA GLY A 40 1.53 9.82 1.74
C GLY A 40 1.51 9.03 3.04
N MET A 41 0.71 7.96 3.12
CA MET A 41 0.64 7.11 4.32
C MET A 41 1.97 6.39 4.58
N PHE A 42 2.64 5.86 3.56
CA PHE A 42 3.96 5.26 3.71
C PHE A 42 5.01 6.28 4.15
N ALA A 43 4.94 7.53 3.69
CA ALA A 43 5.82 8.59 4.16
C ALA A 43 5.58 8.92 5.64
N LEU A 44 4.31 9.02 6.06
CA LEU A 44 3.96 9.24 7.48
C LEU A 44 4.47 8.10 8.37
N LEU A 45 4.28 6.85 7.94
CA LEU A 45 4.77 5.68 8.67
C LEU A 45 6.30 5.61 8.68
N ALA A 46 6.99 6.08 7.64
CA ALA A 46 8.45 6.15 7.63
C ALA A 46 9.00 7.23 8.57
N LEU A 47 8.36 8.40 8.63
CA LEU A 47 8.80 9.53 9.45
C LEU A 47 8.44 9.39 10.93
N ARG A 48 7.23 8.91 11.22
CA ARG A 48 6.70 8.76 12.59
C ARG A 48 5.98 7.41 12.76
N PRO A 49 6.70 6.28 12.67
CA PRO A 49 6.10 4.95 12.72
C PRO A 49 5.32 4.66 14.00
N ARG A 50 5.64 5.34 15.10
CA ARG A 50 5.13 5.01 16.44
C ARG A 50 3.87 5.76 16.85
N VAL A 51 3.57 6.89 16.21
CA VAL A 51 2.44 7.77 16.61
C VAL A 51 1.13 7.30 15.97
N HIS A 52 1.21 6.57 14.85
CA HIS A 52 0.07 6.33 13.98
C HIS A 52 -0.36 4.85 13.96
N GLY A 53 -0.69 4.29 15.13
CA GLY A 53 -1.13 2.89 15.24
C GLY A 53 -2.37 2.56 14.39
N ALA A 54 -3.35 3.45 14.32
CA ALA A 54 -4.53 3.28 13.47
C ALA A 54 -4.19 3.30 11.96
N VAL A 55 -3.20 4.11 11.55
CA VAL A 55 -2.75 4.17 10.15
C VAL A 55 -2.08 2.87 9.75
N TRP A 56 -1.27 2.27 10.63
CA TRP A 56 -0.72 0.93 10.39
C TRP A 56 -1.81 -0.10 10.13
N ALA A 57 -2.82 -0.17 11.00
CA ALA A 57 -3.91 -1.13 10.86
C ALA A 57 -4.70 -0.95 9.56
N LEU A 58 -5.07 0.30 9.23
CA LEU A 58 -5.82 0.62 8.02
C LEU A 58 -5.03 0.31 6.74
N VAL A 59 -3.75 0.66 6.69
CA VAL A 59 -2.91 0.43 5.51
C VAL A 59 -2.68 -1.06 5.27
N ILE A 60 -2.39 -1.83 6.34
CA ILE A 60 -2.25 -3.29 6.26
C ILE A 60 -3.57 -3.92 5.82
N ALA A 61 -4.69 -3.55 6.44
CA ALA A 61 -6.00 -4.09 6.10
C ALA A 61 -6.38 -3.80 4.64
N ASN A 62 -6.15 -2.58 4.16
CA ASN A 62 -6.40 -2.20 2.77
C ASN A 62 -5.56 -3.03 1.79
N LYS A 63 -4.25 -3.17 2.03
CA LYS A 63 -3.38 -3.97 1.15
C LYS A 63 -3.72 -5.45 1.17
N ALA A 64 -4.07 -5.99 2.35
CA ALA A 64 -4.55 -7.36 2.47
C ALA A 64 -5.87 -7.58 1.71
N ALA A 65 -6.83 -6.67 1.84
CA ALA A 65 -8.12 -6.75 1.14
C ALA A 65 -7.95 -6.73 -0.38
N LEU A 66 -7.09 -5.84 -0.90
CA LEU A 66 -6.77 -5.78 -2.33
C LEU A 66 -6.10 -7.07 -2.82
N THR A 67 -5.18 -7.63 -2.02
CA THR A 67 -4.49 -8.88 -2.34
C THR A 67 -5.47 -10.06 -2.39
N VAL A 68 -6.34 -10.19 -1.38
CA VAL A 68 -7.36 -11.26 -1.34
C VAL A 68 -8.35 -11.13 -2.49
N THR A 69 -8.81 -9.92 -2.78
CA THR A 69 -9.74 -9.66 -3.89
C THR A 69 -9.08 -9.98 -5.23
N ALA A 70 -7.83 -9.55 -5.44
CA ALA A 70 -7.09 -9.85 -6.65
C ALA A 70 -6.78 -11.35 -6.78
N ALA A 71 -6.55 -12.05 -5.68
CA ALA A 71 -6.36 -13.50 -5.68
C ALA A 71 -7.66 -14.23 -6.08
N ALA A 72 -8.80 -13.77 -5.57
CA ALA A 72 -10.11 -14.27 -5.99
C ALA A 72 -10.32 -14.05 -7.49
N TYR A 73 -10.02 -12.86 -8.01
CA TYR A 73 -10.08 -12.56 -9.45
C TYR A 73 -9.13 -13.43 -10.28
N SER A 74 -7.90 -13.64 -9.81
CA SER A 74 -6.92 -14.49 -10.48
C SER A 74 -7.37 -15.95 -10.53
N ALA A 75 -8.10 -16.43 -9.51
CA ALA A 75 -8.65 -17.78 -9.47
C ALA A 75 -9.82 -18.00 -10.44
N HIS A 76 -10.62 -16.96 -10.70
CA HIS A 76 -11.72 -17.01 -11.68
C HIS A 76 -11.24 -16.82 -13.14
N GLY A 77 -10.02 -16.30 -13.33
CA GLY A 77 -9.39 -16.15 -14.64
C GLY A 77 -9.90 -14.96 -15.46
N GLY A 78 -9.14 -14.58 -16.49
CA GLY A 78 -9.56 -13.59 -17.48
C GLY A 78 -9.55 -12.11 -17.04
N ILE A 79 -9.21 -11.80 -15.78
CA ILE A 79 -9.14 -10.43 -15.28
C ILE A 79 -7.72 -9.91 -15.42
N ALA A 80 -7.53 -8.94 -16.32
CA ALA A 80 -6.24 -8.30 -16.55
C ALA A 80 -5.65 -7.71 -15.27
N GLU A 81 -4.32 -7.80 -15.14
CA GLU A 81 -3.52 -7.29 -14.01
C GLU A 81 -3.76 -7.93 -12.63
N ALA A 82 -4.74 -8.83 -12.47
CA ALA A 82 -5.04 -9.46 -11.18
C ALA A 82 -3.82 -10.14 -10.54
N ALA A 83 -3.06 -10.93 -11.31
CA ALA A 83 -1.85 -11.59 -10.82
C ALA A 83 -0.75 -10.61 -10.39
N LYS A 84 -0.58 -9.49 -11.11
CA LYS A 84 0.37 -8.44 -10.73
C LYS A 84 -0.07 -7.73 -9.46
N THR A 85 -1.36 -7.45 -9.30
CA THR A 85 -1.91 -6.87 -8.07
C THR A 85 -1.67 -7.77 -6.87
N VAL A 86 -1.90 -9.09 -6.99
CA VAL A 86 -1.57 -10.06 -5.93
C VAL A 86 -0.09 -9.97 -5.55
N GLY A 87 0.81 -9.98 -6.53
CA GLY A 87 2.25 -9.90 -6.28
C GLY A 87 2.66 -8.63 -5.55
N TRP A 88 2.24 -7.47 -6.05
CA TRP A 88 2.62 -6.17 -5.47
C TRP A 88 1.98 -5.90 -4.11
N ASP A 89 0.66 -6.01 -4.01
CA ASP A 89 -0.05 -5.69 -2.76
C ASP A 89 0.21 -6.77 -1.70
N GLY A 90 0.40 -8.02 -2.10
CA GLY A 90 0.75 -9.11 -1.18
C GLY A 90 2.13 -8.89 -0.57
N THR A 91 3.13 -8.58 -1.40
CA THR A 91 4.49 -8.27 -0.93
C THR A 91 4.51 -7.05 -0.01
N LEU A 92 3.76 -5.99 -0.36
CA LEU A 92 3.63 -4.80 0.49
C LEU A 92 2.98 -5.13 1.83
N THR A 93 1.93 -5.97 1.84
CA THR A 93 1.26 -6.39 3.08
C THR A 93 2.24 -7.08 4.02
N VAL A 94 3.03 -8.05 3.52
CA VAL A 94 4.04 -8.76 4.33
C VAL A 94 5.11 -7.79 4.86
N ALA A 95 5.62 -6.90 4.00
CA ALA A 95 6.62 -5.91 4.40
C ALA A 95 6.10 -4.96 5.48
N LEU A 96 4.83 -4.52 5.38
CA LEU A 96 4.20 -3.65 6.38
C LEU A 96 4.03 -4.36 7.72
N ILE A 97 3.59 -5.63 7.72
CA ILE A 97 3.46 -6.41 8.96
C ILE A 97 4.83 -6.57 9.63
N ALA A 98 5.86 -6.94 8.87
CA ALA A 98 7.22 -7.07 9.40
C ALA A 98 7.72 -5.76 10.02
N ALA A 99 7.56 -4.64 9.30
CA ALA A 99 7.95 -3.32 9.79
C ALA A 99 7.18 -2.91 11.06
N PHE A 100 5.87 -3.19 11.11
CA PHE A 100 5.03 -2.94 12.28
C PHE A 100 5.53 -3.70 13.51
N VAL A 101 5.78 -5.01 13.36
CA VAL A 101 6.29 -5.86 14.45
C VAL A 101 7.66 -5.37 14.94
N MET A 102 8.60 -5.08 14.03
CA MET A 102 9.91 -4.54 14.38
C MET A 102 9.82 -3.20 15.12
N CYS A 103 8.91 -2.31 14.70
CA CYS A 103 8.71 -1.02 15.35
C CYS A 103 8.16 -1.16 16.78
N ARG A 104 7.31 -2.16 17.03
CA ARG A 104 6.76 -2.45 18.37
C ARG A 104 7.73 -3.20 19.28
N ALA A 105 8.41 -4.24 18.80
CA ALA A 105 9.38 -5.00 19.59
C ALA A 105 10.50 -4.11 20.15
N ASN A 106 11.00 -3.17 19.34
CA ASN A 106 12.00 -2.19 19.78
C ASN A 106 11.45 -1.16 20.79
N SER A 107 10.13 -1.00 20.91
CA SER A 107 9.54 -0.13 21.93
C SER A 107 9.49 -0.79 23.30
N GLU A 108 9.23 -2.11 23.34
CA GLU A 108 9.15 -2.89 24.57
C GLU A 108 10.53 -3.06 25.21
N SER A 109 11.53 -3.48 24.42
CA SER A 109 12.93 -3.63 24.89
C SER A 109 13.50 -2.35 25.50
N ARG A 110 13.17 -1.18 24.92
CA ARG A 110 13.68 0.11 25.41
C ARG A 110 12.95 0.60 26.68
N SER A 111 11.75 0.09 26.95
CA SER A 111 11.03 0.36 28.20
C SER A 111 11.52 -0.50 29.36
N GLU A 112 12.01 -1.71 29.09
CA GLU A 112 12.64 -2.59 30.08
C GLU A 112 13.99 -2.06 30.55
N LEU A 113 14.80 -1.48 29.66
CA LEU A 113 16.09 -0.86 29.99
C LEU A 113 15.98 0.46 30.78
N ALA A 114 14.80 1.08 30.83
CA ALA A 114 14.56 2.35 31.52
C ALA A 114 13.94 2.18 32.92
N ARG A 115 13.74 0.94 33.37
CA ARG A 115 13.32 0.58 34.74
C ARG A 115 14.50 0.07 35.54
#